data_AF-A0AAV8WLA6-F1
#
_entry.id   AF-A0AAV8WLA6-F1
#
_cell.length_a   1.000
_cell.length_b   1.000
_cell.length_c   1.000
_cell.angle_alpha   90.00
_cell.angle_beta   90.00
_cell.angle_gamma   90.00
#
_symmetry.space_group_name_H-M   'P 1'
#
loop_
_entity.id
_entity.type
_entity.pdbx_description
1 polymer ?
#
loop_
_entity_poly.entity_id
_entity_poly.type
_entity_poly.pdbx_seq_one_letter_code
_entity_poly.pdbx_strand_id
1 'polypeptide(L)'
;MVLELRVKVMGTAVSRNLDISANEYCLKFVGKDSIIPNDPFWNRFLAFNITPPTTTNDQLALESRIEPLCQEFLNNNLRSGNLSSLIQLFLLRSTELLSATNTNANLFNWQLFNTIFTIRCVLKFLTETTTEEQLIEHIELKGNGNTFESLIGAFVGIIVDVPIDDSTYLIHLEAVTCLLVLLSVQFHSGTRSDQSSVYRLVMRGKHVIHAPVLVRSLLTNFINQQKLPPGYGGGQSHSIVLGLASDLWSMLTFSRKATDDLVVSDQNDFQETPLATQSLLLVLVLSHHWTTQMFDNSPVPPTKVSSLFKLDFNLLYITLCKKASGDAATLLLYLLLHRNPSFKSYLLSRLDLEQLQKKYHRLVKRLNSGKNQKNNEVAITVNQDDTEMEQDLSVLEEVLRMVLEILNSCLSTQLGNNPNLIYTLLYNKHMFESVKDNIVFQDIIHNIDIIIKYFSQLLTDKSQQHEVDAHQVLLVIQQGAKNWPKEKLTKFPDLKFKYVEEDQPEDFFIPYVWALVSQQSVLHWTSDSSPILSTVC
;
A
#
# COMPACT_ATOMS: atom_id res chain seq x y z
N MET A 1 41.79 22.49 -5.88
CA MET A 1 41.54 22.47 -7.34
C MET A 1 42.04 21.21 -8.08
N VAL A 2 42.69 20.23 -7.42
CA VAL A 2 43.16 18.97 -8.08
C VAL A 2 42.33 17.74 -7.68
N LEU A 3 41.34 17.88 -6.77
CA LEU A 3 40.49 16.78 -6.30
C LEU A 3 39.12 16.68 -7.02
N GLU A 4 38.63 17.73 -7.68
CA GLU A 4 37.37 17.70 -8.45
C GLU A 4 37.51 17.05 -9.83
N LEU A 5 38.74 16.92 -10.36
CA LEU A 5 39.01 16.32 -11.67
C LEU A 5 39.15 14.80 -11.64
N ARG A 6 39.36 14.17 -10.47
CA ARG A 6 39.48 12.70 -10.37
C ARG A 6 38.14 11.98 -10.17
N VAL A 7 37.11 12.64 -9.64
CA VAL A 7 35.75 12.08 -9.59
C VAL A 7 35.12 12.01 -10.99
N LYS A 8 35.52 12.92 -11.89
CA LYS A 8 34.99 13.02 -13.25
C LYS A 8 35.47 11.95 -14.23
N VAL A 9 36.50 11.16 -13.88
CA VAL A 9 37.13 10.17 -14.79
C VAL A 9 36.88 8.71 -14.36
N MET A 10 36.42 8.46 -13.13
CA MET A 10 36.06 7.08 -12.71
C MET A 10 34.60 6.70 -12.99
N GLY A 11 33.72 7.68 -13.23
CA GLY A 11 32.31 7.45 -13.58
C GLY A 11 32.01 7.42 -15.09
N THR A 12 33.02 7.51 -15.96
CA THR A 12 32.80 7.73 -17.40
C THR A 12 32.83 6.48 -18.28
N ALA A 13 33.04 5.28 -17.73
CA ALA A 13 33.04 4.06 -18.54
C ALA A 13 31.64 3.65 -19.06
N VAL A 14 30.56 4.23 -18.52
CA VAL A 14 29.18 3.99 -18.98
C VAL A 14 28.59 5.23 -19.68
N SER A 15 29.43 6.20 -20.03
CA SER A 15 28.97 7.48 -20.58
C SER A 15 28.66 7.41 -22.08
N ARG A 16 27.36 7.43 -22.39
CA ARG A 16 26.70 7.74 -23.68
C ARG A 16 26.57 6.57 -24.66
N ASN A 17 25.31 6.25 -24.99
CA ASN A 17 24.89 5.45 -26.15
C ASN A 17 25.42 4.01 -26.30
N LEU A 18 26.03 3.41 -25.27
CA LEU A 18 26.32 1.98 -25.31
C LEU A 18 25.05 1.18 -25.01
N ASP A 19 24.72 0.31 -25.96
CA ASP A 19 23.78 -0.78 -25.76
C ASP A 19 24.16 -1.55 -24.49
N ILE A 20 23.24 -1.64 -23.52
CA ILE A 20 23.48 -2.34 -22.25
C ILE A 20 23.84 -3.80 -22.52
N SER A 21 23.29 -4.39 -23.58
CA SER A 21 23.59 -5.76 -24.00
C SER A 21 25.04 -5.95 -24.46
N ALA A 22 25.73 -4.87 -24.85
CA ALA A 22 27.14 -4.90 -25.26
C ALA A 22 28.11 -4.51 -24.13
N ASN A 23 27.61 -4.25 -22.91
CA ASN A 23 28.46 -3.84 -21.79
C ASN A 23 29.30 -5.02 -21.27
N GLU A 24 30.63 -4.84 -21.22
CA GLU A 24 31.57 -5.89 -20.79
C GLU A 24 31.30 -6.43 -19.38
N TYR A 25 30.87 -5.57 -18.45
CA TYR A 25 30.60 -5.98 -17.08
C TYR A 25 29.26 -6.73 -16.98
N CYS A 26 28.24 -6.30 -17.73
CA CYS A 26 26.98 -7.03 -17.83
C CYS A 26 27.18 -8.41 -18.47
N LEU A 27 27.91 -8.49 -19.59
CA LEU A 27 28.25 -9.74 -20.25
C LEU A 27 29.06 -10.68 -19.35
N LYS A 28 30.01 -10.14 -18.58
CA LYS A 28 30.76 -10.92 -17.60
C LYS A 28 29.86 -11.44 -16.47
N PHE A 29 28.92 -10.63 -15.97
CA PHE A 29 27.97 -11.04 -14.93
C PHE A 29 27.06 -12.18 -15.39
N VAL A 30 26.55 -12.12 -16.63
CA VAL A 30 25.66 -13.15 -17.20
C VAL A 30 26.40 -14.34 -17.82
N GLY A 31 27.73 -14.28 -17.87
CA GLY A 31 28.57 -15.30 -18.45
C GLY A 31 28.69 -16.59 -17.63
N LYS A 32 29.49 -17.52 -18.16
CA LYS A 32 29.69 -18.87 -17.60
C LYS A 32 30.70 -18.94 -16.47
N ASP A 33 31.52 -17.90 -16.33
CA ASP A 33 32.59 -17.84 -15.34
C ASP A 33 32.04 -17.39 -13.98
N SER A 34 32.53 -18.04 -12.92
CA SER A 34 32.11 -17.76 -11.55
C SER A 34 32.82 -16.52 -11.02
N ILE A 35 32.06 -15.57 -10.47
CA ILE A 35 32.56 -14.36 -9.84
C ILE A 35 32.40 -14.49 -8.33
N ILE A 36 33.50 -14.49 -7.59
CA ILE A 36 33.45 -14.62 -6.12
C ILE A 36 32.93 -13.34 -5.45
N PRO A 37 32.30 -13.41 -4.26
CA PRO A 37 31.73 -12.22 -3.58
C PRO A 37 32.74 -11.09 -3.31
N ASN A 38 34.02 -11.43 -3.06
CA ASN A 38 35.07 -10.46 -2.76
C ASN A 38 35.83 -9.96 -4.01
N ASP A 39 35.36 -10.27 -5.22
CA ASP A 39 36.03 -9.87 -6.46
C ASP A 39 35.94 -8.35 -6.68
N PRO A 40 37.05 -7.66 -7.02
CA PRO A 40 37.04 -6.23 -7.37
C PRO A 40 36.09 -5.87 -8.52
N PHE A 41 35.68 -6.85 -9.33
CA PHE A 41 34.63 -6.73 -10.34
C PHE A 41 33.40 -5.99 -9.82
N TRP A 42 32.91 -6.33 -8.62
CA TRP A 42 31.67 -5.75 -8.07
C TRP A 42 31.76 -4.24 -7.90
N ASN A 43 32.94 -3.70 -7.60
CA ASN A 43 33.15 -2.26 -7.47
C ASN A 43 32.99 -1.51 -8.80
N ARG A 44 33.23 -2.18 -9.93
CA ARG A 44 33.05 -1.61 -11.27
C ARG A 44 31.66 -1.86 -11.81
N PHE A 45 31.18 -3.09 -11.67
CA PHE A 45 29.85 -3.50 -12.12
C PHE A 45 28.75 -2.70 -11.43
N LEU A 46 28.84 -2.48 -10.11
CA LEU A 46 27.84 -1.77 -9.32
C LEU A 46 28.06 -0.25 -9.26
N ALA A 47 28.96 0.31 -10.07
CA ALA A 47 29.24 1.75 -10.11
C ALA A 47 28.44 2.48 -11.22
N PHE A 48 27.29 1.94 -11.62
CA PHE A 48 26.41 2.59 -12.60
C PHE A 48 25.54 3.67 -11.96
N ASN A 49 25.20 4.69 -12.73
CA ASN A 49 24.21 5.68 -12.33
C ASN A 49 22.92 5.45 -13.11
N ILE A 50 21.83 5.18 -12.40
CA ILE A 50 20.50 4.96 -12.98
C ILE A 50 19.48 5.80 -12.24
N THR A 51 18.53 6.34 -12.99
CA THR A 51 17.29 6.85 -12.41
C THR A 51 16.31 5.68 -12.34
N PRO A 52 15.83 5.29 -11.14
CA PRO A 52 14.83 4.23 -11.01
C PRO A 52 13.61 4.53 -11.89
N PRO A 53 12.99 3.50 -12.50
CA PRO A 53 11.74 3.67 -13.23
C PRO A 53 10.68 4.37 -12.39
N THR A 54 10.09 5.44 -12.94
CA THR A 54 9.03 6.23 -12.28
C THR A 54 7.65 5.97 -12.88
N THR A 55 7.62 5.36 -14.06
CA THR A 55 6.41 4.97 -14.78
C THR A 55 6.52 3.53 -15.26
N THR A 56 5.37 2.88 -15.49
CA THR A 56 5.31 1.54 -16.08
C THR A 56 6.04 1.48 -17.42
N ASN A 57 5.99 2.56 -18.22
CA ASN A 57 6.71 2.65 -19.48
C ASN A 57 8.24 2.65 -19.29
N ASP A 58 8.75 3.35 -18.26
CA ASP A 58 10.18 3.33 -17.93
C ASP A 58 10.64 1.91 -17.56
N GLN A 59 9.79 1.19 -16.82
CA GLN A 59 10.05 -0.18 -16.39
C GLN A 59 10.03 -1.14 -17.59
N LEU A 60 9.03 -1.05 -18.47
CA LEU A 60 8.98 -1.84 -19.71
C LEU A 60 10.19 -1.57 -20.62
N ALA A 61 10.60 -0.30 -20.74
CA ALA A 61 11.79 0.07 -21.51
C ALA A 61 13.09 -0.46 -20.88
N LEU A 62 13.18 -0.51 -19.55
CA LEU A 62 14.29 -1.16 -18.85
C LEU A 62 14.30 -2.66 -19.14
N GLU A 63 13.16 -3.33 -18.96
CA GLU A 63 13.01 -4.78 -19.16
C GLU A 63 13.40 -5.22 -20.57
N SER A 64 12.85 -4.54 -21.59
CA SER A 64 13.18 -4.83 -22.99
C SER A 64 14.69 -4.71 -23.29
N ARG A 65 15.41 -3.80 -22.64
CA ARG A 65 16.86 -3.62 -22.83
C ARG A 65 17.69 -4.68 -22.12
N ILE A 66 17.24 -5.20 -20.99
CA ILE A 66 17.98 -6.20 -20.21
C ILE A 66 17.58 -7.63 -20.57
N GLU A 67 16.45 -7.83 -21.26
CA GLU A 67 15.92 -9.14 -21.61
C GLU A 67 16.95 -10.07 -22.29
N PRO A 68 17.75 -9.63 -23.30
CA PRO A 68 18.76 -10.51 -23.90
C PRO A 68 19.81 -11.00 -22.91
N LEU A 69 20.23 -10.13 -21.98
CA LEU A 69 21.18 -10.47 -20.92
C LEU A 69 20.55 -11.44 -19.91
N CYS A 70 19.29 -11.23 -19.54
CA CYS A 70 18.56 -12.10 -18.63
C CYS A 70 18.35 -13.50 -19.22
N GLN A 71 18.09 -13.61 -20.53
CA GLN A 71 18.02 -14.90 -21.23
C GLN A 71 19.37 -15.63 -21.21
N GLU A 72 20.48 -14.93 -21.44
CA GLU A 72 21.82 -15.51 -21.31
C GLU A 72 22.11 -15.93 -19.85
N PHE A 73 21.73 -15.09 -18.89
CA PHE A 73 21.89 -15.33 -17.47
C PHE A 73 21.16 -16.61 -17.02
N LEU A 74 19.91 -16.81 -17.45
CA LEU A 74 19.11 -18.00 -17.14
C LEU A 74 19.86 -19.28 -17.50
N ASN A 75 20.49 -19.31 -18.68
CA ASN A 75 21.22 -20.47 -19.18
C ASN A 75 22.55 -20.71 -18.47
N ASN A 76 23.21 -19.65 -17.98
CA ASN A 76 24.57 -19.73 -17.46
C ASN A 76 24.63 -19.73 -15.92
N ASN A 77 23.64 -19.16 -15.22
CA ASN A 77 23.71 -18.94 -13.77
C ASN A 77 23.83 -20.25 -12.98
N LEU A 78 23.18 -21.35 -13.42
CA LEU A 78 23.32 -22.68 -12.80
C LEU A 78 24.74 -23.27 -12.89
N ARG A 79 25.62 -22.66 -13.70
CA ARG A 79 27.05 -22.99 -13.76
C ARG A 79 27.90 -21.96 -13.03
N SER A 80 27.67 -20.67 -13.28
CA SER A 80 28.50 -19.60 -12.73
C SER A 80 28.24 -19.35 -11.24
N GLY A 81 26.98 -19.39 -10.80
CA GLY A 81 26.58 -19.03 -9.42
C GLY A 81 26.73 -17.54 -9.12
N ASN A 82 26.63 -16.70 -10.15
CA ASN A 82 26.82 -15.26 -10.01
C ASN A 82 25.66 -14.60 -9.26
N LEU A 83 24.43 -15.16 -9.31
CA LEU A 83 23.32 -14.70 -8.47
C LEU A 83 23.62 -14.88 -6.98
N SER A 84 23.99 -16.10 -6.59
CA SER A 84 24.32 -16.43 -5.20
C SER A 84 25.47 -15.58 -4.69
N SER A 85 26.48 -15.32 -5.53
CA SER A 85 27.61 -14.44 -5.17
C SER A 85 27.20 -12.97 -4.99
N LEU A 86 26.31 -12.46 -5.85
CA LEU A 86 25.73 -11.12 -5.70
C LEU A 86 24.87 -11.01 -4.43
N ILE A 87 24.09 -12.04 -4.11
CA ILE A 87 23.29 -12.10 -2.89
C ILE A 87 24.19 -12.14 -1.65
N GLN A 88 25.26 -12.93 -1.66
CA GLN A 88 26.22 -12.95 -0.55
C GLN A 88 26.87 -11.59 -0.32
N LEU A 89 27.22 -10.87 -1.40
CA LEU A 89 27.69 -9.49 -1.32
C LEU A 89 26.63 -8.55 -0.72
N PHE A 90 25.37 -8.69 -1.13
CA PHE A 90 24.24 -7.94 -0.56
C PHE A 90 24.07 -8.22 0.93
N LEU A 91 24.12 -9.49 1.36
CA LEU A 91 23.99 -9.88 2.76
C LEU A 91 25.11 -9.26 3.61
N LEU A 92 26.36 -9.33 3.15
CA LEU A 92 27.49 -8.69 3.80
C LEU A 92 27.26 -7.19 3.98
N ARG A 93 26.94 -6.48 2.89
CA ARG A 93 26.70 -5.03 2.92
C ARG A 93 25.48 -4.64 3.77
N SER A 94 24.44 -5.47 3.81
CA SER A 94 23.28 -5.21 4.66
C SER A 94 23.64 -5.27 6.14
N THR A 95 24.49 -6.22 6.55
CA THR A 95 24.98 -6.28 7.94
C THR A 95 25.88 -5.08 8.29
N GLU A 96 26.67 -4.59 7.34
CA GLU A 96 27.46 -3.37 7.49
C GLU A 96 26.57 -2.13 7.64
N LEU A 97 25.51 -2.01 6.83
CA LEU A 97 24.54 -0.90 6.93
C LEU A 97 23.91 -0.85 8.33
N LEU A 98 23.51 -1.99 8.86
CA LEU A 98 22.88 -2.10 10.19
C LEU A 98 23.84 -1.83 11.35
N SER A 99 25.15 -1.93 11.13
CA SER A 99 26.18 -1.71 12.15
C SER A 99 26.91 -0.35 12.02
N ALA A 100 26.73 0.36 10.91
CA ALA A 100 27.43 1.60 10.63
C ALA A 100 26.96 2.78 11.51
N THR A 101 27.90 3.59 12.00
CA THR A 101 27.67 4.73 12.92
C THR A 101 27.95 6.10 12.29
N ASN A 102 27.88 6.22 10.96
CA ASN A 102 28.13 7.41 10.12
C ASN A 102 29.62 7.67 9.76
N THR A 103 30.06 7.22 8.59
CA THR A 103 30.96 7.99 7.69
C THR A 103 31.02 7.33 6.30
N ASN A 104 30.97 8.12 5.22
CA ASN A 104 30.87 7.70 3.81
C ASN A 104 29.57 6.97 3.38
N ALA A 105 28.46 7.20 4.10
CA ALA A 105 27.16 6.58 3.84
C ALA A 105 26.71 6.72 2.37
N ASN A 106 26.93 7.85 1.69
CA ASN A 106 26.35 8.07 0.36
C ASN A 106 26.90 7.14 -0.73
N LEU A 107 28.22 6.93 -0.82
CA LEU A 107 28.78 6.02 -1.84
C LEU A 107 28.42 4.57 -1.55
N PHE A 108 28.46 4.20 -0.26
CA PHE A 108 28.09 2.87 0.20
C PHE A 108 26.60 2.58 -0.07
N ASN A 109 25.71 3.49 0.35
CA ASN A 109 24.27 3.40 0.15
C ASN A 109 23.91 3.35 -1.33
N TRP A 110 24.58 4.15 -2.16
CA TRP A 110 24.41 4.10 -3.62
C TRP A 110 24.80 2.74 -4.21
N GLN A 111 25.96 2.19 -3.83
CA GLN A 111 26.35 0.86 -4.30
C GLN A 111 25.43 -0.24 -3.77
N LEU A 112 24.93 -0.12 -2.53
CA LEU A 112 23.97 -1.05 -1.95
C LEU A 112 22.63 -0.98 -2.70
N PHE A 113 22.13 0.22 -2.99
CA PHE A 113 20.97 0.43 -3.87
C PHE A 113 21.17 -0.27 -5.22
N ASN A 114 22.30 -0.04 -5.91
CA ASN A 114 22.61 -0.68 -7.20
C ASN A 114 22.66 -2.22 -7.09
N THR A 115 23.11 -2.74 -5.95
CA THR A 115 23.12 -4.18 -5.65
C THR A 115 21.69 -4.72 -5.59
N ILE A 116 20.83 -4.10 -4.79
CA ILE A 116 19.43 -4.52 -4.63
C ILE A 116 18.66 -4.37 -5.93
N PHE A 117 18.85 -3.26 -6.65
CA PHE A 117 18.23 -3.02 -7.95
C PHE A 117 18.59 -4.11 -8.97
N THR A 118 19.87 -4.51 -9.02
CA THR A 118 20.31 -5.60 -9.89
C THR A 118 19.66 -6.92 -9.49
N ILE A 119 19.59 -7.21 -8.18
CA ILE A 119 18.88 -8.39 -7.65
C ILE A 119 17.41 -8.34 -8.05
N ARG A 120 16.72 -7.20 -7.93
CA ARG A 120 15.32 -7.02 -8.33
C ARG A 120 15.11 -7.37 -9.81
N CYS A 121 15.94 -6.84 -10.71
CA CYS A 121 15.84 -7.11 -12.14
C CYS A 121 15.96 -8.61 -12.46
N VAL A 122 16.93 -9.29 -11.84
CA VAL A 122 17.12 -10.73 -12.01
C VAL A 122 15.97 -11.53 -11.41
N LEU A 123 15.55 -11.21 -10.18
CA LEU A 123 14.44 -11.89 -9.51
C LEU A 123 13.14 -11.75 -10.30
N LYS A 124 12.82 -10.55 -10.79
CA LYS A 124 11.61 -10.32 -11.59
C LYS A 124 11.59 -11.22 -12.81
N PHE A 125 12.67 -11.21 -13.59
CA PHE A 125 12.79 -12.05 -14.77
C PHE A 125 12.67 -13.55 -14.44
N LEU A 126 13.36 -14.04 -13.40
CA LEU A 126 13.30 -15.45 -13.01
C LEU A 126 11.90 -15.85 -12.52
N THR A 127 11.23 -15.00 -11.75
CA THR A 127 9.86 -15.24 -11.27
C THR A 127 8.86 -15.33 -12.43
N GLU A 128 9.09 -14.61 -13.53
CA GLU A 128 8.25 -14.64 -14.73
C GLU A 128 8.55 -15.81 -15.68
N THR A 129 9.79 -16.34 -15.67
CA THR A 129 10.27 -17.29 -16.68
C THR A 129 10.51 -18.71 -16.17
N THR A 130 10.54 -18.92 -14.85
CA THR A 130 10.89 -20.20 -14.23
C THR A 130 9.85 -20.64 -13.20
N THR A 131 9.84 -21.93 -12.85
CA THR A 131 9.01 -22.41 -11.73
C THR A 131 9.59 -21.95 -10.39
N GLU A 132 8.77 -22.04 -9.34
CA GLU A 132 9.21 -21.68 -7.98
C GLU A 132 10.42 -22.53 -7.51
N GLU A 133 10.47 -23.82 -7.86
CA GLU A 133 11.61 -24.67 -7.53
C GLU A 133 12.88 -24.25 -8.26
N GLN A 134 12.76 -23.90 -9.55
CA GLN A 134 13.89 -23.45 -10.37
C GLN A 134 14.41 -22.08 -9.91
N LEU A 135 13.51 -21.15 -9.54
CA LEU A 135 13.88 -19.88 -8.93
C LEU A 135 14.75 -20.10 -7.69
N ILE A 136 14.34 -21.01 -6.80
CA ILE A 136 15.08 -21.33 -5.58
C ILE A 136 16.43 -21.98 -5.93
N GLU A 137 16.48 -22.88 -6.93
CA GLU A 137 17.73 -23.50 -7.39
C GLU A 137 18.75 -22.47 -7.88
N HIS A 138 18.30 -21.48 -8.65
CA HIS A 138 19.16 -20.38 -9.13
C HIS A 138 19.72 -19.51 -8.00
N ILE A 139 18.96 -19.33 -6.91
CA ILE A 139 19.35 -18.54 -5.73
C ILE A 139 20.31 -19.32 -4.83
N GLU A 140 20.00 -20.59 -4.58
CA GLU A 140 20.75 -21.44 -3.63
C GLU A 140 21.99 -22.11 -4.24
N LEU A 141 22.24 -21.94 -5.55
CA LEU A 141 23.40 -22.52 -6.20
C LEU A 141 24.71 -22.09 -5.49
N LYS A 142 25.53 -23.07 -5.07
CA LYS A 142 26.76 -22.87 -4.27
C LYS A 142 26.54 -22.14 -2.93
N GLY A 143 25.28 -21.99 -2.52
CA GLY A 143 24.88 -21.48 -1.22
C GLY A 143 24.95 -22.56 -0.14
N ASN A 144 24.68 -22.15 1.10
CA ASN A 144 24.68 -23.04 2.26
C ASN A 144 23.30 -23.66 2.53
N GLY A 145 22.35 -23.53 1.59
CA GLY A 145 20.96 -23.98 1.70
C GLY A 145 20.05 -23.04 2.51
N ASN A 146 20.55 -21.86 2.90
CA ASN A 146 19.81 -20.83 3.63
C ASN A 146 19.93 -19.44 2.99
N THR A 147 20.44 -19.36 1.76
CA THR A 147 20.74 -18.11 1.06
C THR A 147 19.45 -17.34 0.80
N PHE A 148 18.39 -18.04 0.41
CA PHE A 148 17.09 -17.47 0.12
C PHE A 148 16.37 -16.99 1.39
N GLU A 149 16.40 -17.78 2.47
CA GLU A 149 15.88 -17.36 3.78
C GLU A 149 16.61 -16.10 4.28
N SER A 150 17.94 -16.06 4.09
CA SER A 150 18.78 -14.91 4.49
C SER A 150 18.51 -13.67 3.63
N LEU A 151 18.27 -13.84 2.32
CA LEU A 151 17.91 -12.76 1.40
C LEU A 151 16.61 -12.08 1.83
N ILE A 152 15.56 -12.86 2.09
CA ILE A 152 14.28 -12.35 2.60
C ILE A 152 14.50 -11.63 3.95
N GLY A 153 15.26 -12.25 4.85
CA GLY A 153 15.58 -11.68 6.16
C GLY A 153 16.30 -10.33 6.07
N ALA A 154 17.22 -10.17 5.11
CA ALA A 154 17.93 -8.91 4.89
C ALA A 154 17.01 -7.82 4.33
N PHE A 155 16.08 -8.13 3.42
CA PHE A 155 15.08 -7.15 2.97
C PHE A 155 14.16 -6.72 4.12
N VAL A 156 13.68 -7.66 4.93
CA VAL A 156 12.85 -7.36 6.12
C VAL A 156 13.65 -6.53 7.13
N GLY A 157 14.91 -6.88 7.40
CA GLY A 157 15.80 -6.14 8.29
C GLY A 157 16.04 -4.71 7.81
N ILE A 158 16.24 -4.48 6.51
CA ILE A 158 16.31 -3.12 5.95
C ILE A 158 15.02 -2.35 6.23
N ILE A 159 13.85 -2.93 5.97
CA ILE A 159 12.56 -2.22 6.15
C ILE A 159 12.27 -1.90 7.63
N VAL A 160 12.73 -2.76 8.54
CA VAL A 160 12.40 -2.67 9.96
C VAL A 160 13.43 -1.89 10.77
N ASP A 161 14.72 -2.09 10.51
CA ASP A 161 15.81 -1.65 11.38
C ASP A 161 16.60 -0.44 10.82
N VAL A 162 16.52 -0.18 9.51
CA VAL A 162 17.23 0.97 8.89
C VAL A 162 16.36 2.23 8.99
N PRO A 163 16.91 3.37 9.45
CA PRO A 163 16.19 4.63 9.43
C PRO A 163 16.04 5.16 8.00
N ILE A 164 14.86 5.74 7.72
CA ILE A 164 14.56 6.34 6.42
C ILE A 164 15.06 7.79 6.40
N ASP A 165 15.99 8.06 5.48
CA ASP A 165 16.47 9.40 5.11
C ASP A 165 16.67 9.47 3.59
N ASP A 166 17.10 10.63 3.07
CA ASP A 166 17.27 10.82 1.62
C ASP A 166 18.27 9.84 0.97
N SER A 167 19.26 9.36 1.73
CA SER A 167 20.30 8.44 1.26
C SER A 167 19.89 6.97 1.34
N THR A 168 18.96 6.61 2.24
CA THR A 168 18.44 5.25 2.41
C THR A 168 17.09 5.04 1.74
N TYR A 169 16.37 6.10 1.35
CA TYR A 169 15.02 6.04 0.77
C TYR A 169 14.91 5.02 -0.39
N LEU A 170 15.83 5.06 -1.35
CA LEU A 170 15.82 4.13 -2.49
C LEU A 170 16.17 2.70 -2.10
N ILE A 171 16.97 2.50 -1.05
CA ILE A 171 17.26 1.17 -0.50
C ILE A 171 15.97 0.56 0.07
N HIS A 172 15.20 1.35 0.82
CA HIS A 172 13.88 0.93 1.32
C HIS A 172 12.90 0.64 0.18
N LEU A 173 12.83 1.52 -0.83
CA LEU A 173 11.94 1.35 -1.97
C LEU A 173 12.24 0.05 -2.74
N GLU A 174 13.51 -0.23 -3.03
CA GLU A 174 13.91 -1.45 -3.72
C GLU A 174 13.72 -2.69 -2.84
N ALA A 175 13.96 -2.62 -1.52
CA ALA A 175 13.70 -3.74 -0.62
C ALA A 175 12.21 -4.13 -0.58
N VAL A 176 11.31 -3.14 -0.49
CA VAL A 176 9.85 -3.36 -0.57
C VAL A 176 9.47 -3.94 -1.93
N THR A 177 10.05 -3.42 -3.01
CA THR A 177 9.76 -3.85 -4.37
C THR A 177 10.28 -5.27 -4.65
N CYS A 178 11.45 -5.66 -4.11
CA CYS A 178 11.96 -7.04 -4.16
C CYS A 178 11.01 -8.02 -3.48
N LEU A 179 10.45 -7.67 -2.31
CA LEU A 179 9.48 -8.52 -1.62
C LEU A 179 8.19 -8.67 -2.44
N LEU A 180 7.69 -7.58 -3.05
CA LEU A 180 6.55 -7.65 -3.97
C LEU A 180 6.82 -8.54 -5.19
N VAL A 181 8.00 -8.42 -5.80
CA VAL A 181 8.43 -9.26 -6.93
C VAL A 181 8.46 -10.74 -6.51
N LEU A 182 9.06 -11.08 -5.38
CA LEU A 182 9.10 -12.46 -4.90
C LEU A 182 7.69 -13.02 -4.63
N LEU A 183 6.81 -12.24 -3.99
CA LEU A 183 5.44 -12.64 -3.70
C LEU A 183 4.58 -12.76 -4.96
N SER A 184 4.99 -12.14 -6.07
CA SER A 184 4.34 -12.31 -7.38
C SER A 184 4.50 -13.71 -7.96
N VAL A 185 5.28 -14.61 -7.33
CA VAL A 185 5.27 -16.03 -7.73
C VAL A 185 3.86 -16.61 -7.74
N GLN A 186 2.99 -16.20 -6.81
CA GLN A 186 1.59 -16.63 -6.76
C GLN A 186 0.81 -16.19 -8.01
N PHE A 187 1.16 -15.04 -8.57
CA PHE A 187 0.54 -14.52 -9.79
C PHE A 187 0.87 -15.37 -11.03
N HIS A 188 2.05 -16.01 -11.06
CA HIS A 188 2.53 -16.79 -12.21
C HIS A 188 2.31 -18.30 -12.04
N SER A 189 2.43 -18.83 -10.82
CA SER A 189 2.31 -20.27 -10.55
C SER A 189 0.87 -20.75 -10.47
N GLY A 190 -0.07 -19.85 -10.14
CA GLY A 190 -1.46 -20.21 -9.80
C GLY A 190 -1.58 -21.10 -8.56
N THR A 191 -0.48 -21.33 -7.83
CA THR A 191 -0.47 -22.19 -6.64
C THR A 191 -1.02 -21.45 -5.43
N ARG A 192 -1.68 -22.20 -4.54
CA ARG A 192 -2.14 -21.66 -3.27
C ARG A 192 -0.94 -21.25 -2.42
N SER A 193 -1.08 -20.15 -1.69
CA SER A 193 0.02 -19.56 -0.89
C SER A 193 0.51 -20.45 0.26
N ASP A 194 -0.33 -21.37 0.75
CA ASP A 194 0.05 -22.35 1.77
C ASP A 194 1.00 -23.44 1.22
N GLN A 195 0.97 -23.65 -0.10
CA GLN A 195 1.82 -24.60 -0.82
C GLN A 195 3.12 -23.94 -1.33
N SER A 196 3.11 -22.62 -1.57
CA SER A 196 4.30 -21.88 -1.99
C SER A 196 5.39 -21.86 -0.92
N SER A 197 6.61 -22.18 -1.34
CA SER A 197 7.83 -22.12 -0.54
C SER A 197 8.25 -20.67 -0.26
N VAL A 198 8.09 -19.76 -1.22
CA VAL A 198 8.34 -18.32 -1.06
C VAL A 198 7.42 -17.73 0.01
N TYR A 199 6.11 -17.96 -0.10
CA TYR A 199 5.15 -17.51 0.91
C TYR A 199 5.43 -18.16 2.26
N ARG A 200 5.79 -19.44 2.29
CA ARG A 200 6.18 -20.12 3.53
C ARG A 200 7.39 -19.46 4.18
N LEU A 201 8.40 -19.01 3.44
CA LEU A 201 9.59 -18.35 4.00
C LEU A 201 9.31 -16.93 4.50
N VAL A 202 8.44 -16.19 3.81
CA VAL A 202 8.03 -14.83 4.22
C VAL A 202 7.06 -14.88 5.40
N MET A 203 6.12 -15.83 5.39
CA MET A 203 4.97 -15.90 6.31
C MET A 203 5.11 -16.91 7.44
N ARG A 204 6.02 -17.86 7.34
CA ARG A 204 6.26 -18.93 8.33
C ARG A 204 7.76 -19.03 8.63
N GLY A 205 8.11 -19.53 9.81
CA GLY A 205 9.52 -19.70 10.21
C GLY A 205 10.10 -18.51 10.99
N LYS A 206 11.41 -18.26 10.85
CA LYS A 206 12.15 -17.30 11.70
C LYS A 206 11.74 -15.86 11.50
N HIS A 207 11.18 -15.50 10.35
CA HIS A 207 10.79 -14.12 10.03
C HIS A 207 9.44 -13.70 10.60
N VAL A 208 8.65 -14.65 11.11
CA VAL A 208 7.34 -14.38 11.74
C VAL A 208 7.46 -13.44 12.94
N ILE A 209 8.58 -13.49 13.67
CA ILE A 209 8.82 -12.57 14.79
C ILE A 209 8.90 -11.11 14.35
N HIS A 210 9.30 -10.87 13.09
CA HIS A 210 9.40 -9.53 12.52
C HIS A 210 8.09 -9.09 11.88
N ALA A 211 7.15 -10.00 11.62
CA ALA A 211 5.92 -9.72 10.88
C ALA A 211 5.11 -8.54 11.45
N PRO A 212 4.91 -8.43 12.77
CA PRO A 212 4.28 -7.25 13.33
C PRO A 212 5.11 -5.98 13.02
N VAL A 213 6.40 -6.00 13.32
CA VAL A 213 7.24 -4.80 13.14
C VAL A 213 7.33 -4.37 11.68
N LEU A 214 7.34 -5.34 10.75
CA LEU A 214 7.29 -5.13 9.31
C LEU A 214 6.01 -4.39 8.90
N VAL A 215 4.83 -4.87 9.30
CA VAL A 215 3.56 -4.18 8.97
C VAL A 215 3.51 -2.80 9.59
N ARG A 216 4.01 -2.63 10.81
CA ARG A 216 4.11 -1.30 11.44
C ARG A 216 5.01 -0.37 10.61
N SER A 217 6.17 -0.83 10.16
CA SER A 217 7.09 -0.02 9.33
C SER A 217 6.46 0.33 7.98
N LEU A 218 5.82 -0.63 7.31
CA LEU A 218 5.13 -0.38 6.03
C LEU A 218 3.94 0.59 6.18
N LEU A 219 3.13 0.45 7.23
CA LEU A 219 2.05 1.40 7.53
C LEU A 219 2.61 2.78 7.92
N THR A 220 3.77 2.84 8.57
CA THR A 220 4.46 4.11 8.87
C THR A 220 4.92 4.81 7.59
N ASN A 221 5.45 4.06 6.60
CA ASN A 221 5.78 4.60 5.28
C ASN A 221 4.53 5.16 4.58
N PHE A 222 3.42 4.41 4.63
CA PHE A 222 2.15 4.87 4.11
C PHE A 222 1.66 6.14 4.82
N ILE A 223 1.78 6.22 6.15
CA ILE A 223 1.40 7.42 6.90
C ILE A 223 2.26 8.63 6.54
N ASN A 224 3.56 8.43 6.40
CA ASN A 224 4.51 9.54 6.24
C ASN A 224 4.42 10.21 4.85
N GLN A 225 3.97 9.49 3.82
CA GLN A 225 3.82 10.02 2.45
C GLN A 225 5.07 10.79 1.99
N GLN A 226 6.27 10.28 2.31
CA GLN A 226 7.52 10.94 1.96
C GLN A 226 7.67 10.98 0.43
N LYS A 227 7.93 12.17 -0.09
CA LYS A 227 8.17 12.38 -1.52
C LYS A 227 9.54 11.85 -1.92
N LEU A 228 9.71 11.56 -3.21
CA LEU A 228 11.00 11.18 -3.77
C LEU A 228 12.07 12.27 -3.47
N PRO A 229 13.22 11.91 -2.86
CA PRO A 229 14.26 12.89 -2.54
C PRO A 229 14.81 13.67 -3.76
N PRO A 230 15.14 14.97 -3.60
CA PRO A 230 15.68 15.79 -4.67
C PRO A 230 17.09 15.31 -5.06
N GLY A 231 17.30 15.05 -6.36
CA GLY A 231 18.52 14.42 -6.89
C GLY A 231 18.23 13.14 -7.69
N TYR A 232 17.06 12.53 -7.44
CA TYR A 232 16.57 11.35 -8.17
C TYR A 232 15.33 11.63 -9.03
N GLY A 233 14.66 12.77 -8.84
CA GLY A 233 13.61 13.29 -9.71
C GLY A 233 14.17 14.13 -10.87
N GLY A 234 13.53 14.07 -12.04
CA GLY A 234 13.97 14.56 -13.35
C GLY A 234 14.23 16.07 -13.53
N GLY A 235 14.69 16.79 -12.50
CA GLY A 235 14.96 18.22 -12.53
C GLY A 235 16.39 18.59 -12.91
N GLN A 236 17.42 18.04 -12.27
CA GLN A 236 18.81 18.45 -12.52
C GLN A 236 19.80 17.36 -12.12
N SER A 237 20.09 16.42 -13.01
CA SER A 237 21.32 15.61 -12.98
C SER A 237 21.50 14.90 -14.32
N HIS A 238 22.72 14.93 -14.85
CA HIS A 238 23.13 14.25 -16.09
C HIS A 238 23.12 12.72 -15.93
N SER A 239 21.95 12.13 -15.71
CA SER A 239 21.73 10.69 -15.58
C SER A 239 21.37 10.11 -16.95
N ILE A 240 21.95 8.96 -17.23
CA ILE A 240 21.67 8.12 -18.40
C ILE A 240 20.23 7.61 -18.22
N VAL A 241 19.48 7.42 -19.31
CA VAL A 241 18.43 6.38 -19.48
C VAL A 241 17.06 6.86 -20.01
N LEU A 242 16.56 8.09 -19.84
CA LEU A 242 15.15 8.40 -20.23
C LEU A 242 14.87 9.68 -21.05
N GLY A 243 15.85 10.55 -21.28
CA GLY A 243 15.62 11.86 -21.94
C GLY A 243 15.23 11.85 -23.43
N LEU A 244 14.98 10.69 -24.06
CA LEU A 244 14.59 10.60 -25.47
C LEU A 244 13.20 9.99 -25.69
N ALA A 245 12.65 9.29 -24.70
CA ALA A 245 11.31 8.71 -24.82
C ALA A 245 10.21 9.76 -24.67
N SER A 246 10.43 10.85 -23.92
CA SER A 246 9.50 11.98 -23.84
C SER A 246 9.40 12.73 -25.17
N ASP A 247 10.54 12.95 -25.83
CA ASP A 247 10.63 13.83 -26.99
C ASP A 247 10.05 13.15 -28.24
N LEU A 248 10.27 11.84 -28.40
CA LEU A 248 9.73 11.06 -29.52
C LEU A 248 8.23 10.79 -29.40
N TRP A 249 7.69 10.63 -28.19
CA TRP A 249 6.25 10.44 -27.97
C TRP A 249 5.44 11.74 -28.08
N SER A 250 6.03 12.89 -27.71
CA SER A 250 5.42 14.20 -27.99
C SER A 250 5.23 14.45 -29.49
N MET A 251 6.16 13.93 -30.32
CA MET A 251 6.07 14.00 -31.78
C MET A 251 5.03 13.03 -32.38
N LEU A 252 4.78 11.88 -31.74
CA LEU A 252 3.83 10.85 -32.21
C LEU A 252 2.38 11.06 -31.74
N THR A 253 2.16 11.81 -30.66
CA THR A 253 0.81 12.15 -30.15
C THR A 253 0.18 13.38 -30.83
N PHE A 254 0.90 14.06 -31.73
CA PHE A 254 0.38 15.20 -32.50
C PHE A 254 -0.69 14.84 -33.56
N SER A 255 -1.11 13.58 -33.66
CA SER A 255 -2.17 13.14 -34.58
C SER A 255 -3.52 12.85 -33.91
N ARG A 256 -3.77 13.34 -32.69
CA ARG A 256 -5.13 13.39 -32.11
C ARG A 256 -5.35 14.73 -31.44
N LYS A 257 -5.77 15.73 -32.23
CA LYS A 257 -6.30 16.98 -31.71
C LYS A 257 -7.66 17.25 -32.35
N ALA A 258 -8.73 17.03 -31.56
CA ALA A 258 -9.93 17.87 -31.46
C ALA A 258 -11.11 17.06 -30.91
N THR A 259 -11.27 17.06 -29.59
CA THR A 259 -12.53 17.37 -28.89
C THR A 259 -12.16 17.64 -27.43
N ASP A 260 -12.28 18.90 -27.02
CA ASP A 260 -12.17 19.32 -25.62
C ASP A 260 -13.27 18.64 -24.81
N ASP A 261 -12.89 17.73 -23.92
CA ASP A 261 -13.64 17.38 -22.72
C ASP A 261 -12.66 17.27 -21.55
N LEU A 262 -13.11 17.79 -20.40
CA LEU A 262 -12.37 18.03 -19.17
C LEU A 262 -11.76 16.72 -18.60
N VAL A 263 -10.49 16.47 -18.89
CA VAL A 263 -9.71 15.42 -18.23
C VAL A 263 -9.14 15.99 -16.92
N VAL A 264 -9.70 15.55 -15.79
CA VAL A 264 -9.02 15.59 -14.50
C VAL A 264 -7.71 14.82 -14.66
N SER A 265 -6.58 15.49 -14.46
CA SER A 265 -5.27 14.84 -14.56
C SER A 265 -5.09 13.86 -13.40
N ASP A 266 -5.27 12.56 -13.67
CA ASP A 266 -4.82 11.47 -12.79
C ASP A 266 -3.30 11.58 -12.61
N GLN A 267 -2.88 12.24 -11.54
CA GLN A 267 -1.50 12.13 -11.06
C GLN A 267 -1.39 10.77 -10.37
N ASN A 268 -0.66 9.83 -10.96
CA ASN A 268 -0.42 8.51 -10.37
C ASN A 268 0.28 8.68 -9.01
N ASP A 269 -0.37 8.29 -7.92
CA ASP A 269 0.13 8.38 -6.54
C ASP A 269 1.55 7.83 -6.36
N PHE A 270 1.93 6.82 -7.14
CA PHE A 270 3.29 6.29 -7.18
C PHE A 270 4.34 7.36 -7.52
N GLN A 271 4.06 8.27 -8.46
CA GLN A 271 5.02 9.27 -8.90
C GLN A 271 5.33 10.29 -7.80
N GLU A 272 4.35 10.59 -6.95
CA GLU A 272 4.54 11.51 -5.84
C GLU A 272 5.21 10.86 -4.63
N THR A 273 4.70 9.69 -4.21
CA THR A 273 5.12 9.01 -2.97
C THR A 273 5.40 7.50 -3.18
N PRO A 274 6.42 7.13 -3.99
CA PRO A 274 6.64 5.74 -4.41
C PRO A 274 6.72 4.73 -3.25
N LEU A 275 7.45 5.08 -2.18
CA LEU A 275 7.65 4.19 -1.04
C LEU A 275 6.35 3.96 -0.27
N ALA A 276 5.50 4.99 -0.15
CA ALA A 276 4.21 4.88 0.52
C ALA A 276 3.26 3.97 -0.27
N THR A 277 3.20 4.15 -1.59
CA THR A 277 2.38 3.32 -2.49
C THR A 277 2.83 1.87 -2.49
N GLN A 278 4.13 1.59 -2.67
CA GLN A 278 4.64 0.21 -2.64
C GLN A 278 4.46 -0.44 -1.26
N SER A 279 4.62 0.32 -0.18
CA SER A 279 4.41 -0.22 1.17
C SER A 279 2.96 -0.61 1.41
N LEU A 280 2.01 0.21 0.95
CA LEU A 280 0.58 -0.11 1.01
C LEU A 280 0.25 -1.39 0.22
N LEU A 281 0.73 -1.47 -1.02
CA LEU A 281 0.54 -2.64 -1.88
C LEU A 281 1.12 -3.91 -1.25
N LEU A 282 2.32 -3.84 -0.67
CA LEU A 282 2.92 -4.95 0.05
C LEU A 282 2.08 -5.35 1.27
N VAL A 283 1.58 -4.38 2.05
CA VAL A 283 0.68 -4.67 3.19
C VAL A 283 -0.59 -5.40 2.72
N LEU A 284 -1.19 -5.03 1.58
CA LEU A 284 -2.38 -5.69 1.06
C LEU A 284 -2.10 -7.14 0.66
N VAL A 285 -1.00 -7.39 -0.05
CA VAL A 285 -0.55 -8.75 -0.40
C VAL A 285 -0.30 -9.57 0.87
N LEU A 286 0.37 -8.98 1.86
CA LEU A 286 0.70 -9.69 3.10
C LEU A 286 -0.54 -9.98 3.97
N SER A 287 -1.45 -9.02 4.08
CA SER A 287 -2.63 -9.08 4.96
C SER A 287 -3.64 -10.15 4.55
N HIS A 288 -3.65 -10.54 3.27
CA HIS A 288 -4.55 -11.58 2.78
C HIS A 288 -4.18 -12.96 3.36
N HIS A 289 -2.88 -13.31 3.30
CA HIS A 289 -2.36 -14.62 3.65
C HIS A 289 -2.13 -14.83 5.15
N TRP A 290 -2.10 -13.75 5.92
CA TRP A 290 -2.15 -13.80 7.37
C TRP A 290 -3.59 -13.75 7.88
N THR A 291 -4.14 -14.91 8.20
CA THR A 291 -5.37 -15.00 8.97
C THR A 291 -5.05 -14.94 10.48
N THR A 292 -5.59 -13.90 11.12
CA THR A 292 -5.87 -13.80 12.57
C THR A 292 -4.83 -13.13 13.50
N GLN A 293 -3.51 -13.16 13.26
CA GLN A 293 -2.53 -12.66 14.27
C GLN A 293 -1.84 -11.30 14.00
N MET A 294 -1.96 -10.71 12.81
CA MET A 294 -1.19 -9.49 12.48
C MET A 294 -1.65 -8.20 13.14
N PHE A 295 -2.95 -8.11 13.42
CA PHE A 295 -3.59 -6.89 13.89
C PHE A 295 -4.01 -6.98 15.37
N ASP A 296 -3.58 -8.04 16.05
CA ASP A 296 -3.92 -8.28 17.44
C ASP A 296 -2.98 -7.45 18.35
N ASN A 297 -3.51 -6.36 18.88
CA ASN A 297 -2.86 -5.54 19.92
C ASN A 297 -3.05 -6.12 21.34
N SER A 298 -3.51 -7.38 21.45
CA SER A 298 -3.74 -8.01 22.75
C SER A 298 -2.42 -8.25 23.53
N PRO A 299 -2.43 -8.10 24.87
CA PRO A 299 -1.22 -8.18 25.68
C PRO A 299 -0.73 -9.63 25.76
N VAL A 300 0.25 -9.98 24.92
CA VAL A 300 1.17 -11.09 25.20
C VAL A 300 1.89 -10.77 26.52
N PRO A 301 2.14 -11.77 27.40
CA PRO A 301 2.78 -11.57 28.72
C PRO A 301 4.05 -10.71 28.61
N PRO A 302 4.40 -9.95 29.67
CA PRO A 302 5.27 -8.79 29.58
C PRO A 302 6.72 -9.22 29.35
N THR A 303 7.06 -9.45 28.09
CA THR A 303 8.41 -9.20 27.59
C THR A 303 8.42 -7.75 27.10
N LYS A 304 9.54 -7.05 27.28
CA LYS A 304 9.72 -5.60 27.02
C LYS A 304 9.29 -5.12 25.61
N VAL A 305 8.89 -6.04 24.73
CA VAL A 305 8.47 -5.86 23.33
C VAL A 305 7.03 -5.31 23.20
N SER A 306 6.14 -5.50 24.19
CA SER A 306 4.74 -5.02 24.12
C SER A 306 4.61 -3.49 24.09
N SER A 307 5.70 -2.75 24.30
CA SER A 307 5.77 -1.29 24.17
C SER A 307 6.14 -0.80 22.76
N LEU A 308 6.54 -1.69 21.84
CA LEU A 308 7.02 -1.35 20.49
C LEU A 308 5.88 -1.16 19.46
N PHE A 309 4.62 -1.39 19.81
CA PHE A 309 3.51 -1.41 18.85
C PHE A 309 2.56 -0.23 18.95
N LYS A 310 3.09 0.99 19.04
CA LYS A 310 2.27 2.20 19.07
C LYS A 310 2.20 2.85 17.69
N LEU A 311 1.44 2.23 16.77
CA LEU A 311 1.08 2.88 15.52
C LEU A 311 0.14 4.06 15.84
N ASP A 312 0.42 5.24 15.29
CA ASP A 312 -0.44 6.40 15.50
C ASP A 312 -1.71 6.28 14.64
N PHE A 313 -2.77 5.73 15.25
CA PHE A 313 -4.06 5.60 14.59
C PHE A 313 -4.65 6.94 14.13
N ASN A 314 -4.23 8.08 14.68
CA ASN A 314 -4.66 9.39 14.21
C ASN A 314 -4.07 9.73 12.86
N LEU A 315 -2.75 9.60 12.74
CA LEU A 315 -2.07 9.87 11.49
C LEU A 315 -2.49 8.86 10.43
N LEU A 316 -2.70 7.59 10.81
CA LEU A 316 -3.25 6.57 9.91
C LEU A 316 -4.64 6.95 9.40
N TYR A 317 -5.55 7.33 10.30
CA TYR A 317 -6.90 7.77 9.93
C TYR A 317 -6.88 8.98 8.99
N ILE A 318 -6.10 10.02 9.32
CA ILE A 318 -5.98 11.23 8.49
C ILE A 318 -5.45 10.88 7.10
N THR A 319 -4.46 9.99 7.02
CA THR A 319 -3.86 9.59 5.74
C THR A 319 -4.82 8.75 4.91
N LEU A 320 -5.56 7.83 5.53
CA LEU A 320 -6.62 7.06 4.86
C LEU A 320 -7.70 7.97 4.31
N CYS A 321 -8.13 9.00 5.05
CA CYS A 321 -9.09 9.99 4.54
C CYS A 321 -8.54 10.78 3.34
N LYS A 322 -7.27 11.20 3.39
CA LYS A 322 -6.64 11.92 2.26
C LYS A 322 -6.50 11.07 1.00
N LYS A 323 -6.39 9.75 1.15
CA LYS A 323 -6.22 8.80 0.05
C LYS A 323 -7.49 7.98 -0.24
N ALA A 324 -8.65 8.38 0.31
CA ALA A 324 -9.88 7.61 0.25
C ALA A 324 -10.45 7.42 -1.17
N SER A 325 -10.07 8.29 -2.12
CA SER A 325 -10.42 8.15 -3.54
C SER A 325 -9.73 6.95 -4.22
N GLY A 326 -8.68 6.40 -3.61
CA GLY A 326 -7.94 5.26 -4.14
C GLY A 326 -8.42 3.92 -3.61
N ASP A 327 -8.60 2.95 -4.51
CA ASP A 327 -9.04 1.58 -4.21
C ASP A 327 -8.17 0.88 -3.15
N ALA A 328 -6.85 1.05 -3.19
CA ALA A 328 -5.94 0.39 -2.26
C ALA A 328 -6.06 0.92 -0.83
N ALA A 329 -6.25 2.24 -0.66
CA ALA A 329 -6.45 2.84 0.66
C ALA A 329 -7.82 2.46 1.23
N THR A 330 -8.84 2.39 0.38
CA THR A 330 -10.17 1.89 0.75
C THR A 330 -10.12 0.43 1.19
N LEU A 331 -9.38 -0.42 0.47
CA LEU A 331 -9.20 -1.82 0.84
C LEU A 331 -8.44 -1.96 2.16
N LEU A 332 -7.43 -1.12 2.41
CA LEU A 332 -6.74 -1.11 3.70
C LEU A 332 -7.67 -0.68 4.84
N LEU A 333 -8.47 0.37 4.65
CA LEU A 333 -9.47 0.79 5.64
C LEU A 333 -10.44 -0.34 5.95
N TYR A 334 -10.95 -1.01 4.91
CA TYR A 334 -11.82 -2.18 5.05
C TYR A 334 -11.16 -3.30 5.88
N LEU A 335 -9.91 -3.67 5.55
CA LEU A 335 -9.16 -4.69 6.29
C LEU A 335 -8.94 -4.29 7.75
N LEU A 336 -8.61 -3.02 8.03
CA LEU A 336 -8.41 -2.53 9.40
C LEU A 336 -9.72 -2.56 10.20
N LEU A 337 -10.86 -2.24 9.59
CA LEU A 337 -12.16 -2.28 10.26
C LEU A 337 -12.60 -3.72 10.61
N HIS A 338 -12.31 -4.67 9.73
CA HIS A 338 -12.71 -6.07 9.91
C HIS A 338 -11.73 -6.87 10.76
N ARG A 339 -10.42 -6.64 10.59
CA ARG A 339 -9.36 -7.48 11.18
C ARG A 339 -8.60 -6.81 12.32
N ASN A 340 -8.74 -5.50 12.54
CA ASN A 340 -8.08 -4.80 13.66
C ASN A 340 -9.12 -4.24 14.67
N PRO A 341 -9.45 -4.99 15.74
CA PRO A 341 -10.40 -4.54 16.76
C PRO A 341 -9.99 -3.22 17.43
N SER A 342 -8.69 -2.98 17.61
CA SER A 342 -8.19 -1.77 18.26
C SER A 342 -8.37 -0.52 17.40
N PHE A 343 -8.06 -0.61 16.10
CA PHE A 343 -8.30 0.48 15.16
C PHE A 343 -9.81 0.72 14.98
N LYS A 344 -10.62 -0.35 14.92
CA LYS A 344 -12.09 -0.25 14.91
C LYS A 344 -12.61 0.48 16.15
N SER A 345 -12.22 0.07 17.35
CA SER A 345 -12.60 0.73 18.61
C SER A 345 -12.11 2.17 18.68
N TYR A 346 -10.87 2.43 18.24
CA TYR A 346 -10.33 3.78 18.15
C TYR A 346 -11.16 4.67 17.21
N LEU A 347 -11.47 4.19 16.00
CA LEU A 347 -12.28 4.91 15.04
C LEU A 347 -13.68 5.17 15.61
N LEU A 348 -14.34 4.15 16.18
CA LEU A 348 -15.64 4.28 16.81
C LEU A 348 -15.63 5.25 18.01
N SER A 349 -14.53 5.36 18.75
CA SER A 349 -14.36 6.32 19.85
C SER A 349 -14.08 7.75 19.38
N ARG A 350 -13.48 7.90 18.19
CA ARG A 350 -13.09 9.17 17.56
C ARG A 350 -14.10 9.72 16.58
N LEU A 351 -15.02 8.87 16.13
CA LEU A 351 -16.30 9.26 15.57
C LEU A 351 -17.13 9.88 16.70
N ASP A 352 -16.63 10.98 17.24
CA ASP A 352 -17.42 12.02 17.86
C ASP A 352 -18.22 12.63 16.71
N LEU A 353 -19.27 11.89 16.33
CA LEU A 353 -20.27 12.33 15.37
C LEU A 353 -20.69 13.76 15.72
N GLU A 354 -20.69 14.14 17.01
CA GLU A 354 -21.04 15.47 17.52
C GLU A 354 -20.12 16.56 16.96
N GLN A 355 -18.82 16.33 16.95
CA GLN A 355 -17.86 17.29 16.37
C GLN A 355 -17.91 17.36 14.85
N LEU A 356 -18.02 16.20 14.20
CA LEU A 356 -18.16 16.09 12.73
C LEU A 356 -19.43 16.80 12.26
N GLN A 357 -20.55 16.55 12.94
CA GLN A 357 -21.81 17.25 12.73
C GLN A 357 -21.68 18.74 13.01
N LYS A 358 -21.05 19.16 14.11
CA LYS A 358 -20.84 20.59 14.43
C LYS A 358 -20.03 21.29 13.34
N LYS A 359 -18.99 20.64 12.79
CA LYS A 359 -18.18 21.17 11.69
C LYS A 359 -19.00 21.26 10.40
N TYR A 360 -19.77 20.22 10.08
CA TYR A 360 -20.70 20.18 8.96
C TYR A 360 -21.74 21.32 9.05
N HIS A 361 -22.44 21.46 10.18
CA HIS A 361 -23.41 22.53 10.40
C HIS A 361 -22.79 23.93 10.29
N ARG A 362 -21.56 24.12 10.78
CA ARG A 362 -20.84 25.40 10.66
C ARG A 362 -20.53 25.73 9.20
N LEU A 363 -20.08 24.76 8.41
CA LEU A 363 -19.77 24.95 6.98
C LEU A 363 -21.04 25.21 6.15
N VAL A 364 -22.08 24.38 6.33
CA VAL A 364 -23.38 24.56 5.68
C VAL A 364 -23.97 25.93 6.00
N LYS A 365 -23.92 26.36 7.27
CA LYS A 365 -24.41 27.68 7.67
C LYS A 365 -23.62 28.81 7.00
N ARG A 366 -22.29 28.68 6.88
CA ARG A 366 -21.44 29.68 6.22
C ARG A 366 -21.72 29.77 4.72
N LEU A 367 -21.85 28.63 4.03
CA LEU A 367 -22.19 28.57 2.61
C LEU A 367 -23.60 29.15 2.34
N ASN A 368 -24.58 28.83 3.19
CA ASN A 368 -25.92 29.40 3.07
C ASN A 368 -25.97 30.91 3.40
N SER A 369 -25.10 31.38 4.30
CA SER A 369 -24.96 32.82 4.61
C SER A 369 -24.30 33.60 3.46
N GLY A 370 -23.28 33.02 2.82
CA GLY A 370 -22.61 33.58 1.65
C GLY A 370 -23.52 33.63 0.41
N LYS A 371 -24.36 32.61 0.20
CA LYS A 371 -25.37 32.58 -0.87
C LYS A 371 -26.47 33.65 -0.66
N ASN A 372 -26.84 33.95 0.58
CA ASN A 372 -27.82 35.00 0.89
C ASN A 372 -27.28 36.44 0.78
N GLN A 373 -25.97 36.66 0.95
CA GLN A 373 -25.34 37.98 0.73
C GLN A 373 -25.15 38.31 -0.75
N LYS A 374 -24.87 37.32 -1.61
CA LYS A 374 -24.69 37.51 -3.06
C LYS A 374 -26.00 37.81 -3.83
N ASN A 375 -27.17 37.57 -3.24
CA ASN A 375 -28.45 37.92 -3.87
C ASN A 375 -28.77 39.43 -3.88
N ASN A 376 -27.98 40.27 -3.20
CA ASN A 376 -28.19 41.74 -3.19
C ASN A 376 -27.12 42.54 -3.95
N GLU A 377 -26.02 41.94 -4.41
CA GLU A 377 -25.04 42.59 -5.27
C GLU A 377 -24.58 41.64 -6.38
N VAL A 378 -24.97 41.97 -7.62
CA VAL A 378 -24.52 41.29 -8.82
C VAL A 378 -23.04 41.64 -9.07
N ALA A 379 -22.13 40.80 -8.58
CA ALA A 379 -20.74 40.82 -9.01
C ALA A 379 -20.19 39.38 -9.08
N ILE A 380 -19.91 38.95 -10.31
CA ILE A 380 -19.28 37.68 -10.65
C ILE A 380 -17.79 37.81 -10.35
N THR A 381 -17.38 37.42 -9.15
CA THR A 381 -16.03 36.93 -8.89
C THR A 381 -16.16 35.57 -8.22
N VAL A 382 -15.74 34.51 -8.91
CA VAL A 382 -15.60 33.17 -8.34
C VAL A 382 -14.43 33.26 -7.35
N ASN A 383 -14.75 33.44 -6.06
CA ASN A 383 -13.75 33.49 -5.01
C ASN A 383 -13.19 32.07 -4.82
N GLN A 384 -11.88 31.88 -4.98
CA GLN A 384 -11.20 30.59 -4.76
C GLN A 384 -11.54 29.95 -3.40
N ASP A 385 -11.77 30.79 -2.38
CA ASP A 385 -12.19 30.36 -1.03
C ASP A 385 -13.56 29.65 -1.00
N ASP A 386 -14.50 30.01 -1.87
CA ASP A 386 -15.83 29.36 -1.92
C ASP A 386 -15.72 27.96 -2.53
N THR A 387 -14.88 27.80 -3.56
CA THR A 387 -14.57 26.49 -4.18
C THR A 387 -13.82 25.56 -3.23
N GLU A 388 -12.86 26.07 -2.45
CA GLU A 388 -12.17 25.27 -1.42
C GLU A 388 -13.13 24.86 -0.29
N MET A 389 -14.04 25.74 0.14
CA MET A 389 -15.05 25.38 1.15
C MET A 389 -16.10 24.38 0.64
N GLU A 390 -16.50 24.45 -0.63
CA GLU A 390 -17.40 23.47 -1.24
C GLU A 390 -16.72 22.09 -1.38
N GLN A 391 -15.43 22.05 -1.70
CA GLN A 391 -14.62 20.83 -1.68
C GLN A 391 -14.49 20.25 -0.26
N ASP A 392 -14.18 21.08 0.74
CA ASP A 392 -14.11 20.68 2.15
C ASP A 392 -15.44 20.12 2.66
N LEU A 393 -16.57 20.70 2.21
CA LEU A 393 -17.90 20.20 2.54
C LEU A 393 -18.17 18.85 1.86
N SER A 394 -17.85 18.72 0.57
CA SER A 394 -18.00 17.47 -0.19
C SER A 394 -17.23 16.32 0.46
N VAL A 395 -15.97 16.56 0.83
CA VAL A 395 -15.12 15.58 1.53
C VAL A 395 -15.75 15.19 2.87
N LEU A 396 -16.28 16.16 3.62
CA LEU A 396 -16.93 15.90 4.90
C LEU A 396 -18.22 15.09 4.72
N GLU A 397 -18.98 15.36 3.66
CA GLU A 397 -20.20 14.62 3.31
C GLU A 397 -19.89 13.18 2.93
N GLU A 398 -18.86 12.94 2.11
CA GLU A 398 -18.41 11.59 1.75
C GLU A 398 -17.96 10.79 2.98
N VAL A 399 -17.20 11.42 3.89
CA VAL A 399 -16.77 10.79 5.14
C VAL A 399 -17.97 10.45 6.04
N LEU A 400 -18.92 11.37 6.19
CA LEU A 400 -20.16 11.13 6.95
C LEU A 400 -20.98 10.00 6.31
N ARG A 401 -21.08 9.99 4.98
CA ARG A 401 -21.81 8.96 4.23
C ARG A 401 -21.19 7.58 4.45
N MET A 402 -19.87 7.47 4.31
CA MET A 402 -19.11 6.24 4.53
C MET A 402 -19.31 5.70 5.96
N VAL A 403 -19.27 6.57 6.97
CA VAL A 403 -19.51 6.17 8.36
C VAL A 403 -20.94 5.65 8.55
N LEU A 404 -21.93 6.33 7.98
CA LEU A 404 -23.33 5.90 8.05
C LEU A 404 -23.58 4.58 7.30
N GLU A 405 -22.88 4.34 6.20
CA GLU A 405 -22.89 3.06 5.46
C GLU A 405 -22.27 1.92 6.29
N ILE A 406 -21.13 2.17 6.98
CA ILE A 406 -20.51 1.20 7.90
C ILE A 406 -21.46 0.86 9.05
N LEU A 407 -22.10 1.87 9.64
CA LEU A 407 -23.10 1.68 10.69
C LEU A 407 -24.26 0.82 10.18
N ASN A 408 -24.81 1.14 9.00
CA ASN A 408 -25.88 0.35 8.39
C ASN A 408 -25.48 -1.09 8.10
N SER A 409 -24.24 -1.34 7.68
CA SER A 409 -23.72 -2.69 7.47
C SER A 409 -23.69 -3.48 8.79
N CYS A 410 -23.13 -2.89 9.85
CA CYS A 410 -23.09 -3.51 11.18
C CYS A 410 -24.50 -3.81 11.72
N LEU A 411 -25.44 -2.89 11.51
CA LEU A 411 -26.82 -3.00 11.96
C LEU A 411 -27.67 -3.94 11.11
N SER A 412 -27.36 -4.13 9.82
CA SER A 412 -28.14 -5.03 8.96
C SER A 412 -27.69 -6.49 9.13
N THR A 413 -26.39 -6.71 9.35
CA THR A 413 -25.79 -8.05 9.38
C THR A 413 -25.57 -8.61 10.79
N GLN A 414 -25.20 -7.75 11.75
CA GLN A 414 -24.72 -8.17 13.08
C GLN A 414 -25.43 -7.46 14.24
N LEU A 415 -26.66 -6.97 14.05
CA LEU A 415 -27.43 -6.26 15.08
C LEU A 415 -27.49 -7.00 16.42
N GLY A 416 -27.77 -8.31 16.37
CA GLY A 416 -27.88 -9.20 17.53
C GLY A 416 -26.58 -9.33 18.34
N ASN A 417 -25.43 -9.13 17.70
CA ASN A 417 -24.11 -9.28 18.31
C ASN A 417 -23.53 -7.94 18.78
N ASN A 418 -24.21 -6.81 18.54
CA ASN A 418 -23.69 -5.47 18.82
C ASN A 418 -24.63 -4.61 19.71
N PRO A 419 -24.98 -5.06 20.94
CA PRO A 419 -25.87 -4.30 21.83
C PRO A 419 -25.29 -2.94 22.26
N ASN A 420 -23.97 -2.84 22.39
CA ASN A 420 -23.30 -1.58 22.73
C ASN A 420 -23.41 -0.53 21.60
N LEU A 421 -23.45 -0.97 20.34
CA LEU A 421 -23.67 -0.08 19.21
C LEU A 421 -25.08 0.52 19.27
N ILE A 422 -26.09 -0.32 19.51
CA ILE A 422 -27.49 0.11 19.66
C ILE A 422 -27.63 1.08 20.84
N TYR A 423 -27.00 0.78 21.98
CA TYR A 423 -26.96 1.68 23.14
C TYR A 423 -26.38 3.06 22.76
N THR A 424 -25.28 3.07 22.03
CA THR A 424 -24.60 4.29 21.59
C THR A 424 -25.46 5.10 20.61
N LEU A 425 -26.16 4.44 19.69
CA LEU A 425 -27.10 5.08 18.76
C LEU A 425 -28.28 5.73 19.50
N LEU A 426 -28.81 5.05 20.53
CA LEU A 426 -29.91 5.57 21.34
C LEU A 426 -29.50 6.77 22.19
N TYR A 427 -28.32 6.69 22.82
CA TYR A 427 -27.75 7.80 23.59
C TYR A 427 -27.54 9.04 22.71
N ASN A 428 -27.03 8.83 21.50
CA ASN A 428 -26.74 9.89 20.54
C ASN A 428 -27.86 10.13 19.52
N LYS A 429 -29.11 9.74 19.78
CA LYS A 429 -30.19 9.78 18.75
C LYS A 429 -30.41 11.17 18.12
N HIS A 430 -30.22 12.24 18.89
CA HIS A 430 -30.37 13.63 18.46
C HIS A 430 -29.43 14.01 17.30
N MET A 431 -28.31 13.30 17.16
CA MET A 431 -27.32 13.48 16.11
C MET A 431 -27.87 13.15 14.71
N PHE A 432 -28.66 12.09 14.64
CA PHE A 432 -29.19 11.60 13.38
C PHE A 432 -30.39 12.43 12.91
N GLU A 433 -31.10 13.09 13.83
CA GLU A 433 -32.22 13.99 13.52
C GLU A 433 -31.78 15.19 12.67
N SER A 434 -30.62 15.78 13.00
CA SER A 434 -30.07 16.94 12.30
C SER A 434 -29.48 16.66 10.92
N VAL A 435 -29.17 15.39 10.62
CA VAL A 435 -28.63 14.97 9.31
C VAL A 435 -29.75 14.42 8.40
N LYS A 436 -30.93 14.14 8.99
CA LYS A 436 -32.11 13.57 8.33
C LYS A 436 -32.67 14.44 7.20
N ASP A 437 -32.56 15.76 7.31
CA ASP A 437 -33.12 16.70 6.34
C ASP A 437 -32.20 16.92 5.12
N ASN A 438 -30.96 16.40 5.14
CA ASN A 438 -30.07 16.49 3.98
C ASN A 438 -30.35 15.33 3.00
N ILE A 439 -30.65 15.71 1.76
CA ILE A 439 -30.87 14.84 0.60
C ILE A 439 -29.74 13.82 0.41
N VAL A 440 -28.48 14.19 0.71
CA VAL A 440 -27.30 13.32 0.57
C VAL A 440 -27.36 12.09 1.50
N PHE A 441 -28.05 12.16 2.64
CA PHE A 441 -28.06 11.07 3.63
C PHE A 441 -29.42 10.43 3.86
N GLN A 442 -30.47 10.89 3.17
CA GLN A 442 -31.85 10.44 3.43
C GLN A 442 -32.04 8.94 3.24
N ASP A 443 -31.42 8.37 2.21
CA ASP A 443 -31.44 6.95 1.93
C ASP A 443 -30.81 6.17 3.09
N ILE A 444 -29.60 6.55 3.51
CA ILE A 444 -28.80 5.83 4.50
C ILE A 444 -29.34 6.01 5.93
N ILE A 445 -29.81 7.20 6.31
CA ILE A 445 -30.32 7.45 7.67
C ILE A 445 -31.63 6.71 7.96
N HIS A 446 -32.40 6.38 6.92
CA HIS A 446 -33.69 5.71 7.07
C HIS A 446 -33.62 4.43 7.92
N ASN A 447 -32.65 3.55 7.65
CA ASN A 447 -32.48 2.29 8.38
C ASN A 447 -32.09 2.51 9.86
N ILE A 448 -31.21 3.48 10.11
CA ILE A 448 -30.80 3.86 11.47
C ILE A 448 -32.00 4.40 12.26
N ASP A 449 -32.84 5.23 11.63
CA ASP A 449 -34.06 5.78 12.25
C ASP A 449 -35.06 4.68 12.66
N ILE A 450 -35.24 3.64 11.82
CA ILE A 450 -36.13 2.49 12.14
C ILE A 450 -35.62 1.76 13.39
N ILE A 451 -34.31 1.52 13.48
CA ILE A 451 -33.68 0.83 14.61
C ILE A 451 -33.80 1.68 15.89
N ILE A 452 -33.44 2.96 15.81
CA ILE A 452 -33.56 3.89 16.95
C ILE A 452 -35.01 3.93 17.44
N LYS A 453 -36.00 4.03 16.55
CA LYS A 453 -37.43 4.04 16.91
C LYS A 453 -37.88 2.77 17.63
N TYR A 454 -37.52 1.60 17.10
CA TYR A 454 -37.89 0.32 17.69
C TYR A 454 -37.33 0.15 19.10
N PHE A 455 -36.02 0.38 19.28
CA PHE A 455 -35.43 0.22 20.61
C PHE A 455 -35.83 1.34 21.58
N SER A 456 -36.11 2.56 21.08
CA SER A 456 -36.70 3.63 21.90
C SER A 456 -38.09 3.24 22.41
N GLN A 457 -38.90 2.58 21.58
CA GLN A 457 -40.22 2.10 21.98
C GLN A 457 -40.12 0.99 23.04
N LEU A 458 -39.24 -0.01 22.84
CA LEU A 458 -39.00 -1.07 23.82
C LEU A 458 -38.56 -0.51 25.19
N LEU A 459 -37.69 0.50 25.19
CA LEU A 459 -37.26 1.16 26.43
C LEU A 459 -38.38 1.95 27.08
N THR A 460 -39.22 2.62 26.29
CA THR A 460 -40.38 3.37 26.77
C THR A 460 -41.38 2.43 27.44
N ASP A 461 -41.71 1.31 26.80
CA ASP A 461 -42.66 0.31 27.32
C ASP A 461 -42.17 -0.30 28.64
N LYS A 462 -40.86 -0.55 28.77
CA LYS A 462 -40.29 -1.08 30.02
C LYS A 462 -40.18 -0.03 31.12
N SER A 463 -39.92 1.23 30.76
CA SER A 463 -39.86 2.35 31.73
C SER A 463 -41.23 2.66 32.37
N GLN A 464 -42.33 2.31 31.70
CA GLN A 464 -43.67 2.40 32.28
C GLN A 464 -43.93 1.35 33.37
N GLN A 465 -43.13 0.28 33.41
CA GLN A 465 -43.29 -0.81 34.36
C GLN A 465 -42.32 -0.71 35.54
N HIS A 466 -41.07 -0.29 35.32
CA HIS A 466 -40.00 -0.22 36.33
C HIS A 466 -38.99 0.88 36.01
N GLU A 467 -38.29 1.41 37.03
CA GLU A 467 -37.10 2.26 36.80
C GLU A 467 -36.03 1.50 36.01
N VAL A 468 -35.43 2.19 35.03
CA VAL A 468 -34.46 1.61 34.10
C VAL A 468 -33.09 2.23 34.34
N ASP A 469 -32.18 1.48 34.97
CA ASP A 469 -30.77 1.86 35.08
C ASP A 469 -29.98 1.44 33.82
N ALA A 470 -28.71 1.86 33.72
CA ALA A 470 -27.87 1.56 32.55
C ALA A 470 -27.72 0.04 32.28
N HIS A 471 -27.71 -0.78 33.34
CA HIS A 471 -27.65 -2.23 33.21
C HIS A 471 -28.96 -2.79 32.60
N GLN A 472 -30.09 -2.28 33.08
CA GLN A 472 -31.41 -2.64 32.61
C GLN A 472 -31.65 -2.20 31.16
N VAL A 473 -31.12 -1.04 30.73
CA VAL A 473 -31.15 -0.60 29.33
C VAL A 473 -30.45 -1.62 28.43
N LEU A 474 -29.23 -2.06 28.79
CA LEU A 474 -28.48 -3.04 28.00
C LEU A 474 -29.20 -4.39 27.93
N LEU A 475 -29.82 -4.84 29.02
CA LEU A 475 -30.63 -6.07 29.02
C LEU A 475 -31.84 -5.97 28.08
N VAL A 476 -32.52 -4.82 28.03
CA VAL A 476 -33.60 -4.58 27.06
C VAL A 476 -33.09 -4.66 25.64
N ILE A 477 -31.96 -4.02 25.36
CA ILE A 477 -31.37 -4.02 24.02
C ILE A 477 -31.02 -5.45 23.61
N GLN A 478 -30.38 -6.23 24.49
CA GLN A 478 -30.03 -7.63 24.21
C GLN A 478 -31.26 -8.50 23.94
N GLN A 479 -32.35 -8.32 24.71
CA GLN A 479 -33.60 -9.05 24.49
C GLN A 479 -34.32 -8.60 23.22
N GLY A 480 -34.39 -7.29 22.97
CA GLY A 480 -34.99 -6.72 21.76
C GLY A 480 -34.25 -7.09 20.48
N ALA A 481 -32.92 -7.18 20.53
CA ALA A 481 -32.10 -7.55 19.39
C ALA A 481 -32.33 -9.01 18.94
N LYS A 482 -32.69 -9.92 19.86
CA LYS A 482 -33.10 -11.29 19.51
C LYS A 482 -34.42 -11.35 18.76
N ASN A 483 -35.31 -10.39 19.02
CA ASN A 483 -36.66 -10.32 18.46
C ASN A 483 -36.76 -9.29 17.31
N TRP A 484 -35.63 -8.82 16.79
CA TRP A 484 -35.57 -7.80 15.75
C TRP A 484 -36.10 -8.34 14.40
N PRO A 485 -37.12 -7.71 13.80
CA PRO A 485 -37.63 -8.10 12.48
C PRO A 485 -36.70 -7.61 11.37
N LYS A 486 -35.77 -8.48 10.93
CA LYS A 486 -34.73 -8.17 9.93
C LYS A 486 -35.27 -7.66 8.59
N GLU A 487 -36.52 -7.99 8.24
CA GLU A 487 -37.18 -7.60 6.99
C GLU A 487 -37.56 -6.11 6.91
N LYS A 488 -37.51 -5.38 8.03
CA LYS A 488 -37.87 -3.95 8.07
C LYS A 488 -36.80 -3.02 7.49
N LEU A 489 -35.58 -3.49 7.29
CA LEU A 489 -34.48 -2.67 6.79
C LEU A 489 -34.49 -2.65 5.26
N THR A 490 -34.35 -1.45 4.70
CA THR A 490 -34.09 -1.32 3.26
C THR A 490 -32.76 -2.01 2.95
N LYS A 491 -32.77 -2.88 1.93
CA LYS A 491 -31.55 -3.53 1.47
C LYS A 491 -30.76 -2.52 0.67
N PHE A 492 -29.68 -2.02 1.25
CA PHE A 492 -28.68 -1.33 0.43
C PHE A 492 -28.05 -2.33 -0.53
N PRO A 493 -27.62 -1.90 -1.73
CA PRO A 493 -26.62 -2.68 -2.44
C PRO A 493 -25.52 -2.94 -1.42
N ASP A 494 -25.13 -4.20 -1.30
CA ASP A 494 -23.99 -4.51 -0.44
C ASP A 494 -22.89 -3.53 -0.82
N LEU A 495 -22.22 -2.92 0.18
CA LEU A 495 -20.93 -2.28 -0.05
C LEU A 495 -20.22 -3.20 -1.05
N LYS A 496 -19.81 -2.70 -2.23
CA LYS A 496 -19.28 -3.56 -3.31
C LYS A 496 -18.11 -4.44 -2.86
N PHE A 497 -17.64 -4.24 -1.64
CA PHE A 497 -16.88 -5.17 -0.83
C PHE A 497 -17.80 -5.98 0.08
N LYS A 498 -18.71 -6.78 -0.51
CA LYS A 498 -19.29 -7.90 0.23
C LYS A 498 -18.20 -8.93 0.22
N TYR A 499 -17.44 -9.02 1.31
CA TYR A 499 -16.87 -10.29 1.68
C TYR A 499 -18.10 -11.14 2.01
N VAL A 500 -18.64 -11.80 0.99
CA VAL A 500 -19.31 -13.05 1.22
C VAL A 500 -18.27 -13.83 2.01
N GLU A 501 -18.62 -14.33 3.18
CA GLU A 501 -17.95 -15.50 3.72
C GLU A 501 -18.25 -16.64 2.72
N GLU A 502 -17.72 -16.50 1.50
CA GLU A 502 -17.58 -17.55 0.52
C GLU A 502 -16.56 -18.50 1.14
N ASP A 503 -16.79 -19.79 0.96
CA ASP A 503 -15.92 -20.82 1.49
C ASP A 503 -14.46 -20.69 0.95
N GLN A 504 -14.23 -19.84 -0.08
CA GLN A 504 -12.95 -19.59 -0.76
C GLN A 504 -12.75 -18.09 -1.14
N PRO A 505 -12.54 -17.19 -0.17
CA PRO A 505 -12.36 -15.75 -0.45
C PRO A 505 -11.06 -15.43 -1.21
N GLU A 506 -10.12 -16.38 -1.28
CA GLU A 506 -8.94 -16.35 -2.14
C GLU A 506 -9.27 -16.14 -3.62
N ASP A 507 -10.41 -16.65 -4.11
CA ASP A 507 -10.75 -16.67 -5.53
C ASP A 507 -11.10 -15.28 -6.11
N PHE A 508 -11.48 -14.33 -5.25
CA PHE A 508 -11.80 -12.95 -5.65
C PHE A 508 -10.78 -11.94 -5.14
N PHE A 509 -10.31 -12.12 -3.90
CA PHE A 509 -9.45 -11.12 -3.25
C PHE A 509 -8.01 -11.14 -3.79
N ILE A 510 -7.45 -12.31 -4.07
CA ILE A 510 -6.07 -12.42 -4.59
C ILE A 510 -5.97 -11.78 -5.97
N PRO A 511 -6.84 -12.12 -6.94
CA PRO A 511 -6.88 -11.42 -8.21
C PRO A 511 -7.03 -9.91 -8.08
N TYR A 512 -7.92 -9.44 -7.20
CA TYR A 512 -8.16 -8.01 -7.02
C TYR A 512 -6.93 -7.28 -6.46
N VAL A 513 -6.27 -7.82 -5.43
CA VAL A 513 -5.04 -7.23 -4.88
C VAL A 513 -3.95 -7.19 -5.94
N TRP A 514 -3.75 -8.26 -6.70
CA TRP A 514 -2.73 -8.26 -7.77
C TRP A 514 -3.10 -7.33 -8.94
N ALA A 515 -4.39 -7.12 -9.22
CA ALA A 515 -4.83 -6.09 -10.15
C ALA A 515 -4.47 -4.68 -9.65
N LEU A 516 -4.66 -4.39 -8.36
CA LEU A 516 -4.23 -3.13 -7.75
C LEU A 516 -2.71 -2.96 -7.82
N VAL A 517 -1.95 -4.03 -7.54
CA VAL A 517 -0.49 -4.03 -7.66
C VAL A 517 -0.06 -3.73 -9.10
N SER A 518 -0.72 -4.32 -10.09
CA SER A 518 -0.48 -4.07 -11.52
C SER A 518 -0.79 -2.63 -11.95
N GLN A 519 -1.86 -2.04 -11.41
CA GLN A 519 -2.32 -0.70 -11.77
C GLN A 519 -1.56 0.42 -11.06
N GLN A 520 -1.19 0.22 -9.79
CA GLN A 520 -0.71 1.30 -8.92
C GLN A 520 0.81 1.24 -8.64
N SER A 521 1.48 0.15 -9.03
CA SER A 521 2.95 0.08 -8.98
C SER A 521 3.56 0.36 -10.36
N VAL A 522 4.87 0.58 -10.40
CA VAL A 522 5.63 0.70 -11.65
C VAL A 522 5.97 -0.65 -12.28
N LEU A 523 5.82 -1.74 -11.52
CA LEU A 523 6.06 -3.08 -12.03
C LEU A 523 4.99 -3.43 -13.07
N HIS A 524 5.39 -4.17 -14.09
CA HIS A 524 4.50 -4.71 -15.10
C HIS A 524 4.68 -6.22 -15.15
N TRP A 525 3.58 -6.95 -15.24
CA TRP A 525 3.58 -8.42 -15.35
C TRP A 525 2.88 -8.78 -16.65
N THR A 526 3.46 -9.69 -17.43
CA THR A 526 2.84 -10.16 -18.67
C THR A 526 1.57 -10.95 -18.35
N SER A 527 0.41 -10.36 -18.65
CA SER A 527 -0.92 -10.94 -18.40
C SER A 527 -1.25 -12.16 -19.25
N ASP A 528 -0.54 -12.38 -20.35
CA ASP A 528 -0.83 -13.43 -21.35
C ASP A 528 -0.65 -14.87 -20.85
N SER A 529 -0.13 -15.06 -19.62
CA SER A 529 0.10 -16.36 -19.01
C SER A 529 -0.58 -16.56 -17.65
N SER A 530 -1.30 -15.56 -17.12
CA SER A 530 -1.83 -15.63 -15.74
C SER A 530 -3.30 -16.06 -15.69
N PRO A 531 -3.63 -17.19 -15.04
CA PRO A 531 -5.02 -17.65 -14.83
C PRO A 531 -5.79 -16.77 -13.84
N ILE A 532 -5.13 -15.87 -13.12
CA ILE A 532 -5.68 -15.06 -12.01
C ILE A 532 -6.39 -13.80 -12.54
N LEU A 533 -5.90 -13.18 -13.62
CA LEU A 533 -6.52 -11.98 -14.21
C LEU A 533 -7.69 -12.29 -15.16
N SER A 534 -7.75 -13.51 -15.73
CA SER A 534 -8.86 -13.90 -16.59
C SER A 534 -10.22 -13.98 -15.87
N THR A 535 -10.21 -14.00 -14.53
CA THR A 535 -11.40 -14.08 -13.68
C THR A 535 -11.97 -12.72 -13.28
N VAL A 536 -11.25 -11.61 -13.51
CA VAL A 536 -11.63 -10.26 -13.06
C VAL A 536 -12.04 -9.32 -14.20
N CYS A 537 -11.71 -9.64 -15.45
CA CYS A 537 -12.14 -8.86 -16.63
C CYS A 537 -13.48 -9.33 -17.20
#